data_AF-A0A7K8MSZ9-F1
#
_entry.id   AF-A0A7K8MSZ9-F1
#
_cell.length_a   1.000
_cell.length_b   1.000
_cell.length_c   1.000
_cell.angle_alpha   90.00
_cell.angle_beta   90.00
_cell.angle_gamma   90.00
#
_symmetry.space_group_name_H-M   'P 1'
#
loop_
_entity.id
_entity.type
_entity.pdbx_description
1 polymer ?
#
loop_
_entity_poly.entity_id
_entity_poly.type
_entity_poly.pdbx_seq_one_letter_code
_entity_poly.pdbx_strand_id
1 'polypeptide(L)'
;QQKLILIPKISQTPLPNAVTVFTDAGKESRTAVATWRDKQNQWSNLLMQASPSASLYTLELVAVLWTMASFHEPLNIVSDSLYVVGLCERIADAEIKEVNSPRLYALF
;
A
#
# COMPACT_ATOMS: atom_id res chain seq x y z
N GLN A 1 14.46 -23.55 17.19
CA GLN A 1 14.69 -22.26 16.51
C GLN A 1 13.86 -22.27 15.24
N GLN A 2 12.80 -21.46 15.15
CA GLN A 2 11.99 -21.37 13.93
C GLN A 2 12.80 -20.61 12.87
N LYS A 3 13.08 -21.27 11.75
CA LYS A 3 13.75 -20.66 10.60
C LYS A 3 12.71 -19.77 9.90
N LEU A 4 12.61 -18.52 10.33
CA LEU A 4 11.84 -17.51 9.62
C LEU A 4 12.48 -17.35 8.24
N ILE A 5 11.79 -17.80 7.20
CA ILE A 5 12.15 -17.43 5.83
C ILE A 5 11.80 -15.95 5.73
N LEU A 6 12.82 -15.10 5.87
CA LEU A 6 12.72 -13.66 5.60
C LEU A 6 12.58 -13.50 4.08
N ILE A 7 11.38 -13.73 3.56
CA ILE A 7 11.04 -13.26 2.21
C ILE A 7 11.02 -11.73 2.33
N PRO A 8 11.91 -11.01 1.62
CA PRO A 8 11.91 -9.56 1.67
C PRO A 8 10.55 -9.05 1.18
N LYS A 9 9.96 -8.11 1.93
CA LYS A 9 8.62 -7.58 1.62
C LYS A 9 8.60 -6.69 0.37
N ILE A 10 9.77 -6.21 -0.06
CA ILE A 10 9.97 -5.39 -1.26
C ILE A 10 10.99 -6.07 -2.18
N SER A 11 10.71 -6.05 -3.48
CA SER A 11 11.64 -6.48 -4.52
C SER A 11 12.31 -5.27 -5.17
N GLN A 12 13.61 -5.38 -5.46
CA GLN A 12 14.39 -4.34 -6.17
C GLN A 12 14.11 -4.33 -7.69
N THR A 13 13.47 -5.38 -8.20
CA THR A 13 13.03 -5.49 -9.60
C THR A 13 11.55 -5.88 -9.67
N PRO A 14 10.81 -5.48 -10.71
CA PRO A 14 9.43 -5.91 -10.89
C PRO A 14 9.30 -7.43 -10.84
N LEU A 15 8.28 -7.91 -10.14
CA LEU A 15 8.01 -9.34 -10.01
C LEU A 15 7.52 -9.91 -11.36
N PRO A 16 8.08 -11.03 -11.83
CA PRO A 16 7.59 -11.69 -13.04
C PRO A 16 6.21 -12.29 -12.81
N ASN A 17 5.33 -12.24 -13.81
CA ASN A 17 3.97 -12.80 -13.78
C ASN A 17 3.07 -12.26 -12.65
N ALA A 18 3.39 -11.09 -12.10
CA ALA A 18 2.58 -10.38 -11.11
C ALA A 18 1.63 -9.38 -11.78
N VAL A 19 0.50 -9.08 -11.13
CA VAL A 19 -0.40 -8.02 -11.61
C VAL A 19 0.26 -6.67 -11.40
N THR A 20 0.30 -5.86 -12.45
CA THR A 20 0.78 -4.48 -12.35
C THR A 20 -0.40 -3.56 -12.12
N VAL A 21 -0.40 -2.87 -10.98
CA VAL A 21 -1.47 -1.97 -10.55
C VAL A 21 -0.91 -0.56 -10.45
N PHE A 22 -1.58 0.41 -11.08
CA PHE A 22 -1.26 1.83 -11.01
C PHE A 22 -2.18 2.50 -10.01
N THR A 23 -1.62 3.19 -9.03
CA THR A 23 -2.37 3.89 -7.97
C THR A 23 -2.19 5.39 -8.08
N ASP A 24 -3.26 6.13 -7.83
CA ASP A 24 -3.29 7.60 -7.82
C ASP A 24 -4.41 8.08 -6.88
N ALA A 25 -4.37 9.36 -6.49
CA ALA A 25 -5.45 10.01 -5.78
C ALA A 25 -5.72 11.46 -6.23
N GLY A 26 -7.00 11.82 -6.24
CA GLY A 26 -7.44 13.19 -6.49
C GLY A 26 -8.00 13.84 -5.23
N LYS A 27 -7.42 14.98 -4.81
CA LYS A 27 -7.92 15.76 -3.67
C LYS A 27 -9.29 16.39 -3.96
N GLU A 28 -9.47 16.95 -5.14
CA GLU A 28 -10.73 17.62 -5.54
C GLU A 28 -11.85 16.60 -5.75
N SER A 29 -11.56 15.49 -6.43
CA SER A 29 -12.48 14.36 -6.59
C SER A 29 -12.73 13.62 -5.28
N ARG A 30 -11.82 13.74 -4.30
CA ARG A 30 -11.81 13.03 -3.01
C ARG A 30 -11.82 11.52 -3.20
N THR A 31 -11.00 11.07 -4.14
CA THR A 31 -11.00 9.69 -4.59
C THR A 31 -9.58 9.14 -4.58
N ALA A 32 -9.45 7.92 -4.05
CA ALA A 32 -8.29 7.08 -4.25
C ALA A 32 -8.63 6.04 -5.31
N VAL A 33 -7.73 5.80 -6.26
CA VAL A 33 -7.95 4.87 -7.35
C VAL A 33 -6.78 3.90 -7.52
N ALA A 34 -7.11 2.67 -7.88
CA ALA A 34 -6.16 1.69 -8.38
C ALA A 34 -6.67 1.15 -9.71
N THR A 35 -5.80 1.03 -10.71
CA THR A 35 -6.15 0.56 -12.06
C THR A 35 -5.18 -0.53 -12.51
N TRP A 36 -5.68 -1.54 -13.22
CA TRP A 36 -4.86 -2.64 -13.72
C TRP A 36 -5.46 -3.26 -14.98
N ARG A 37 -4.66 -4.07 -15.67
CA ARG A 37 -5.16 -4.96 -16.73
C ARG A 37 -5.58 -6.28 -16.10
N ASP A 38 -6.83 -6.66 -16.29
CA ASP A 38 -7.35 -7.95 -15.83
C ASP A 38 -6.85 -9.12 -16.69
N LYS A 39 -7.30 -10.34 -16.36
CA LYS A 39 -6.91 -11.58 -17.05
C LYS A 39 -7.40 -11.63 -18.50
N GLN A 40 -8.39 -10.82 -18.87
CA GLN A 40 -8.91 -10.66 -20.22
C GLN A 40 -8.23 -9.50 -20.96
N ASN A 41 -7.15 -8.94 -20.39
CA ASN A 41 -6.43 -7.79 -20.90
C ASN A 41 -7.32 -6.55 -21.07
N GLN A 42 -8.36 -6.39 -20.24
CA GLN A 42 -9.19 -5.19 -20.17
C GLN A 42 -8.78 -4.31 -18.98
N TRP A 43 -9.04 -3.01 -19.09
CA TRP A 43 -8.80 -2.10 -17.96
C TRP A 43 -9.87 -2.29 -16.91
N SER A 44 -9.43 -2.52 -15.67
CA SER A 44 -10.26 -2.57 -14.47
C SER A 44 -9.81 -1.50 -13.48
N ASN A 45 -10.69 -1.11 -12.57
CA ASN A 45 -10.38 -0.15 -11.52
C ASN A 45 -11.03 -0.51 -10.17
N LEU A 46 -10.41 0.00 -9.10
CA LEU A 46 -10.94 0.06 -7.75
C LEU A 46 -10.99 1.53 -7.38
N LEU A 47 -12.17 2.03 -7.06
CA LEU A 47 -12.41 3.41 -6.65
C LEU A 47 -12.85 3.42 -5.20
N MET A 48 -12.20 4.27 -4.41
CA MET A 48 -12.60 4.53 -3.03
C MET A 48 -12.86 6.02 -2.85
N GLN A 49 -14.09 6.33 -2.43
CA GLN A 49 -14.47 7.68 -2.05
C GLN A 49 -14.11 7.93 -0.59
N ALA A 50 -13.35 8.99 -0.32
CA ALA A 50 -12.87 9.26 1.02
C ALA A 50 -13.69 10.33 1.75
N SER A 51 -13.42 10.43 3.06
CA SER A 51 -13.93 11.52 3.89
C SER A 51 -13.54 12.90 3.33
N PRO A 52 -14.39 13.94 3.48
CA PRO A 52 -14.05 15.32 3.13
C PRO A 52 -12.79 15.87 3.82
N SER A 53 -12.41 15.29 4.97
CA SER A 53 -11.23 15.69 5.73
C SER A 53 -9.94 14.99 5.30
N ALA A 54 -9.98 14.05 4.36
CA ALA A 54 -8.81 13.32 3.92
C ALA A 54 -7.80 14.24 3.20
N SER A 55 -6.54 14.18 3.62
CA SER A 55 -5.45 14.85 2.91
C SER A 55 -5.07 14.08 1.64
N LEU A 56 -4.43 14.74 0.67
CA LEU A 56 -3.94 14.08 -0.55
C LEU A 56 -2.99 12.92 -0.21
N TYR A 57 -2.02 13.14 0.69
CA TYR A 57 -1.07 12.09 1.10
C TYR A 57 -1.76 10.89 1.76
N THR A 58 -2.86 11.14 2.49
CA THR A 58 -3.69 10.07 3.08
C THR A 58 -4.42 9.30 1.99
N LEU A 59 -4.95 9.97 0.96
CA LEU A 59 -5.63 9.32 -0.16
C LEU A 59 -4.67 8.45 -0.97
N GLU A 60 -3.48 8.95 -1.29
CA GLU A 60 -2.42 8.20 -1.97
C GLU A 60 -2.09 6.92 -1.21
N LEU A 61 -1.92 7.03 0.12
CA LEU A 61 -1.65 5.87 0.97
C LEU A 61 -2.83 4.88 0.98
N VAL A 62 -4.06 5.40 1.02
CA VAL A 62 -5.27 4.57 0.95
C VAL A 62 -5.35 3.82 -0.38
N ALA A 63 -4.98 4.42 -1.51
CA ALA A 63 -4.96 3.75 -2.81
C ALA A 63 -4.05 2.50 -2.79
N VAL A 64 -2.84 2.62 -2.22
CA VAL A 64 -1.90 1.51 -2.07
C VAL A 64 -2.40 0.46 -1.09
N LEU A 65 -2.86 0.87 0.10
CA LEU A 65 -3.39 -0.07 1.11
C LEU A 65 -4.61 -0.85 0.59
N TRP A 66 -5.51 -0.16 -0.10
CA TRP A 66 -6.70 -0.79 -0.67
C TRP A 66 -6.35 -1.76 -1.79
N THR A 67 -5.35 -1.42 -2.60
CA THR A 67 -4.76 -2.36 -3.58
C THR A 67 -4.22 -3.60 -2.88
N MET A 68 -3.36 -3.44 -1.87
CA MET A 68 -2.80 -4.59 -1.15
C MET A 68 -3.87 -5.45 -0.46
N ALA A 69 -4.96 -4.86 0.03
CA ALA A 69 -6.06 -5.58 0.65
C ALA A 69 -6.96 -6.32 -0.37
N SER A 70 -7.04 -5.83 -1.61
CA SER A 70 -7.97 -6.36 -2.62
C SER A 70 -7.40 -7.53 -3.43
N PHE A 71 -6.08 -7.68 -3.47
CA PHE A 71 -5.41 -8.70 -4.27
C PHE A 71 -4.75 -9.77 -3.40
N HIS A 72 -4.86 -11.03 -3.85
CA HIS A 72 -4.27 -12.19 -3.18
C HIS A 72 -3.14 -12.84 -4.00
N GLU A 73 -2.85 -12.29 -5.19
CA GLU A 73 -1.77 -12.71 -6.08
C GLU A 73 -0.58 -11.73 -5.99
N PRO A 74 0.63 -12.09 -6.47
CA PRO A 74 1.77 -11.19 -6.47
C PRO A 74 1.47 -9.88 -7.21
N LEU A 75 1.92 -8.75 -6.65
CA LEU A 75 1.65 -7.40 -7.14
C LEU A 75 2.91 -6.61 -7.44
N ASN A 76 2.87 -5.86 -8.53
CA ASN A 76 3.74 -4.71 -8.78
C ASN A 76 2.87 -3.45 -8.67
N ILE A 77 3.03 -2.68 -7.59
CA ILE A 77 2.29 -1.42 -7.41
C ILE A 77 3.16 -0.27 -7.95
N VAL A 78 2.60 0.52 -8.86
CA VAL A 78 3.20 1.71 -9.45
C VAL A 78 2.48 2.93 -8.91
N SER A 79 3.22 3.80 -8.22
CA SER A 79 2.72 5.05 -7.67
C SER A 79 3.66 6.19 -8.05
N ASP A 80 3.11 7.34 -8.38
CA ASP A 80 3.83 8.60 -8.59
C ASP A 80 4.00 9.41 -7.29
N SER A 81 3.38 8.98 -6.20
CA SER A 81 3.52 9.58 -4.88
C SER A 81 4.84 9.21 -4.20
N LEU A 82 5.83 10.09 -4.30
CA LEU A 82 7.12 9.96 -3.61
C LEU A 82 6.96 9.74 -2.09
N TYR A 83 5.92 10.35 -1.51
CA TYR A 83 5.57 10.16 -0.09
C TYR A 83 5.27 8.70 0.22
N VAL A 84 4.40 8.07 -0.56
CA VAL A 84 3.98 6.67 -0.34
C VAL A 84 5.12 5.70 -0.66
N VAL A 85 5.82 5.90 -1.77
CA VAL A 85 6.97 5.05 -2.15
C VAL A 85 8.03 5.06 -1.03
N GLY A 86 8.43 6.24 -0.57
CA GLY A 86 9.41 6.34 0.51
C GLY A 86 8.88 5.80 1.84
N LEU A 87 7.57 5.92 2.13
CA LEU A 87 6.98 5.32 3.32
C LEU A 87 7.08 3.79 3.26
N CYS A 88 6.70 3.17 2.14
CA CYS A 88 6.78 1.72 1.92
C CYS A 88 8.21 1.19 2.14
N GLU A 89 9.22 1.87 1.59
CA GLU A 89 10.63 1.49 1.79
C GLU A 89 11.05 1.49 3.26
N ARG A 90 10.60 2.48 4.04
CA ARG A 90 10.97 2.59 5.47
C ARG A 90 10.21 1.61 6.36
N ILE A 91 8.96 1.29 6.03
CA ILE A 91 8.13 0.41 6.87
C ILE A 91 8.29 -1.07 6.52
N ALA A 92 8.89 -1.41 5.37
CA ALA A 92 9.05 -2.79 4.94
C ALA A 92 9.74 -3.67 6.00
N ASP A 93 10.79 -3.15 6.62
CA ASP A 93 11.56 -3.84 7.66
C ASP A 93 11.18 -3.39 9.07
N ALA A 94 10.17 -2.53 9.21
CA ALA A 94 9.70 -2.10 10.53
C ALA A 94 8.94 -3.24 11.22
N GLU A 95 9.31 -3.51 12.47
CA GLU A 95 8.58 -4.41 13.38
C GLU A 95 7.84 -3.57 14.42
N ILE A 96 6.52 -3.78 14.52
CA ILE A 96 5.74 -3.20 15.62
C ILE A 96 6.02 -4.05 16.86
N LYS A 97 6.83 -3.51 17.77
CA LYS A 97 7.09 -4.14 19.05
C LYS A 97 5.96 -3.82 20.02
N GLU A 98 5.36 -4.86 20.59
CA GLU A 98 4.42 -4.70 21.71
C GLU A 98 5.16 -4.08 22.91
N VAL A 99 4.69 -2.92 23.38
CA VAL A 99 5.34 -2.18 24.47
C VAL A 99 4.74 -2.63 25.79
N ASN A 100 5.37 -3.60 26.45
CA ASN A 100 5.00 -4.04 27.80
C ASN A 100 5.47 -3.07 28.89
N SER A 101 5.19 -1.78 28.73
CA SER A 101 5.50 -0.74 29.73
C SER A 101 4.23 0.00 30.12
N PRO A 102 3.73 -0.21 31.35
CA PRO A 102 2.57 0.52 31.87
C PRO A 102 2.75 2.05 31.82
N ARG A 103 4.00 2.53 31.94
CA ARG A 103 4.32 3.96 31.88
C ARG A 103 4.20 4.55 30.48
N LEU A 104 4.53 3.78 29.44
CA LEU A 104 4.39 4.24 28.06
C LEU A 104 2.91 4.22 27.63
N TYR A 105 2.13 3.25 28.10
CA TYR A 105 0.67 3.25 27.90
C TYR A 105 -0.03 4.47 28.50
N ALA A 106 0.46 4.99 29.63
CA ALA A 106 -0.12 6.18 30.27
C ALA A 106 0.11 7.49 29.49
N LEU A 107 0.85 7.48 28.38
CA LEU A 107 1.13 8.65 27.54
C LEU A 107 0.27 8.74 26.27
N PHE A 108 -0.52 7.70 25.98
CA PHE A 108 -1.47 7.64 24.86
C PHE A 108 -2.90 7.53 25.40
#